data_AF-A0A7V0ZJC9-F1
#
_entry.id   AF-A0A7V0ZJC9-F1
#
_cell.length_a   1.000
_cell.length_b   1.000
_cell.length_c   1.000
_cell.angle_alpha   90.00
_cell.angle_beta   90.00
_cell.angle_gamma   90.00
#
_symmetry.space_group_name_H-M   'P 1'
#
loop_
_entity.id
_entity.type
_entity.pdbx_description
1 polymer ?
#
loop_
_entity_poly.entity_id
_entity_poly.type
_entity_poly.pdbx_seq_one_letter_code
_entity_poly.pdbx_strand_id
1 'polypeptide(L)'
;MHKKTKEDLNLNNGWRIGEDSFTAVVKLFSSISPKVIVEFGAGASSIRLAQEFPDAEIISIDHDQEYIKESINLQQEYSVENLKILYRPIRWQIHGGGIFQCYVQEELPASIDAVIIDGPPYFVHLGREACFHQIVQKVSNTGIVVLDDCNRTSERRAVANWLESYPESFDRNNILVGHGLCALVKKGEAKYRVKWRVLGLNYRSFAGLLKRCLLEKLSSH
;
A
#
# COMPACT_ATOMS: atom_id res chain seq x y z
N MET A 1 15.54 -16.65 28.70
CA MET A 1 16.10 -16.48 27.35
C MET A 1 15.44 -17.51 26.45
N HIS A 2 14.42 -17.12 25.68
CA HIS A 2 14.00 -17.94 24.55
C HIS A 2 15.18 -17.99 23.57
N LYS A 3 15.48 -19.19 23.08
CA LYS A 3 16.63 -19.45 22.22
C LYS A 3 16.20 -19.01 20.82
N LYS A 4 16.95 -18.12 20.16
CA LYS A 4 16.68 -17.67 18.78
C LYS A 4 16.41 -18.89 17.89
N THR A 5 15.17 -19.15 17.50
CA THR A 5 14.86 -20.22 16.56
C THR A 5 14.49 -19.62 15.22
N LYS A 6 15.09 -20.11 14.13
CA LYS A 6 14.72 -19.74 12.76
C LYS A 6 13.22 -19.97 12.45
N GLU A 7 12.53 -20.72 13.29
CA GLU A 7 11.12 -21.07 13.17
C GLU A 7 10.20 -19.86 13.39
N ASP A 8 10.59 -18.94 14.27
CA ASP A 8 9.82 -17.73 14.59
C ASP A 8 9.72 -16.77 13.40
N LEU A 9 10.71 -16.79 12.49
CA LEU A 9 10.75 -15.99 11.27
C LEU A 9 10.34 -16.75 10.00
N ASN A 10 9.86 -18.00 10.13
CA ASN A 10 9.36 -18.79 9.00
C ASN A 10 8.09 -18.14 8.42
N LEU A 11 8.12 -17.78 7.13
CA LEU A 11 7.02 -17.05 6.51
C LEU A 11 5.91 -17.94 5.94
N ASN A 12 6.02 -19.27 6.00
CA ASN A 12 5.01 -20.21 5.47
C ASN A 12 3.87 -20.55 6.45
N ASN A 13 3.74 -19.82 7.55
CA ASN A 13 2.79 -20.13 8.62
C ASN A 13 1.71 -19.04 8.77
N GLY A 14 0.46 -19.47 8.90
CA GLY A 14 -0.67 -18.59 9.26
C GLY A 14 -0.96 -17.51 8.20
N TRP A 15 -0.93 -16.25 8.64
CA TRP A 15 -1.24 -15.06 7.83
C TRP A 15 -0.01 -14.40 7.19
N ARG A 16 1.13 -15.09 7.18
CA ARG A 16 2.38 -14.54 6.66
C ARG A 16 2.46 -14.67 5.13
N ILE A 17 3.19 -13.75 4.51
CA ILE A 17 3.37 -13.62 3.05
C ILE A 17 3.89 -14.89 2.31
N GLY A 18 4.53 -15.84 3.00
CA GLY A 18 5.18 -17.01 2.40
C GLY A 18 6.63 -16.78 1.98
N GLU A 19 7.47 -17.82 2.09
CA GLU A 19 8.91 -17.76 1.76
C GLU A 19 9.19 -17.45 0.29
N ASP A 20 8.43 -18.08 -0.62
CA ASP A 20 8.62 -17.90 -2.07
C ASP A 20 8.22 -16.49 -2.50
N SER A 21 7.10 -15.98 -1.97
CA SER A 21 6.65 -14.61 -2.19
C SER A 21 7.65 -13.61 -1.64
N PHE A 22 8.12 -13.82 -0.40
CA PHE A 22 9.12 -12.95 0.22
C PHE A 22 10.42 -12.92 -0.59
N THR A 23 10.90 -14.07 -1.05
CA THR A 23 12.10 -14.17 -1.90
C THR A 23 11.93 -13.38 -3.20
N ALA A 24 10.75 -13.46 -3.82
CA ALA A 24 10.44 -12.66 -5.02
C ALA A 24 10.42 -11.15 -4.74
N VAL A 25 9.86 -10.73 -3.60
CA VAL A 25 9.87 -9.33 -3.15
C VAL A 25 11.28 -8.83 -2.93
N VAL A 26 12.12 -9.58 -2.20
CA VAL A 26 13.53 -9.21 -1.96
C VAL A 26 14.24 -9.02 -3.29
N LYS A 27 14.11 -9.98 -4.23
CA LYS A 27 14.73 -9.88 -5.56
C LYS A 27 14.30 -8.62 -6.33
N LEU A 28 13.02 -8.25 -6.27
CA LEU A 28 12.52 -7.02 -6.88
C LEU A 28 13.14 -5.79 -6.23
N PHE A 29 13.11 -5.70 -4.90
CA PHE A 29 13.61 -4.53 -4.18
C PHE A 29 15.12 -4.37 -4.31
N SER A 30 15.90 -5.46 -4.26
CA SER A 30 17.36 -5.41 -4.48
C SER A 30 17.74 -4.79 -5.83
N SER A 31 16.87 -4.87 -6.86
CA SER A 31 17.14 -4.26 -8.17
C SER A 31 17.14 -2.72 -8.16
N ILE A 32 16.54 -2.11 -7.15
CA ILE A 32 16.48 -0.64 -7.00
C ILE A 32 17.26 -0.12 -5.78
N SER A 33 17.78 -1.01 -4.92
CA SER A 33 18.55 -0.65 -3.72
C SER A 33 17.85 0.42 -2.86
N PRO A 34 16.62 0.15 -2.36
CA PRO A 34 15.75 1.16 -1.77
C PRO A 34 16.37 1.78 -0.51
N LYS A 35 16.06 3.04 -0.24
CA LYS A 35 16.43 3.73 1.01
C LYS A 35 15.28 3.79 2.00
N VAL A 36 14.04 3.79 1.51
CA VAL A 36 12.84 3.76 2.35
C VAL A 36 11.90 2.67 1.86
N ILE A 37 11.56 1.72 2.74
CA ILE A 37 10.58 0.66 2.51
C ILE A 37 9.40 0.84 3.46
N VAL A 38 8.18 0.81 2.92
CA VAL A 38 6.95 0.80 3.73
C VAL A 38 6.23 -0.53 3.57
N GLU A 39 5.87 -1.16 4.67
CA GLU A 39 5.06 -2.38 4.70
C GLU A 39 3.73 -2.08 5.39
N PHE A 40 2.64 -2.47 4.76
CA PHE A 40 1.34 -2.61 5.44
C PHE A 40 1.17 -4.09 5.78
N GLY A 41 0.93 -4.40 7.06
CA GLY A 41 0.97 -5.75 7.61
C GLY A 41 2.29 -6.00 8.34
N ALA A 42 2.38 -5.64 9.63
CA ALA A 42 3.62 -5.82 10.39
C ALA A 42 3.73 -7.27 10.91
N GLY A 43 4.94 -7.83 10.93
CA GLY A 43 5.17 -9.20 11.37
C GLY A 43 6.60 -9.69 11.22
N ALA A 44 6.75 -11.00 11.07
CA ALA A 44 8.06 -11.62 10.84
C ALA A 44 8.72 -11.16 9.53
N SER A 45 7.95 -10.82 8.50
CA SER A 45 8.44 -10.24 7.25
C SER A 45 9.13 -8.90 7.49
N SER A 46 8.63 -8.07 8.41
CA SER A 46 9.23 -6.79 8.79
C SER A 46 10.66 -6.95 9.29
N ILE A 47 10.89 -7.95 10.15
CA ILE A 47 12.21 -8.26 10.71
C ILE A 47 13.15 -8.69 9.58
N ARG A 48 12.66 -9.54 8.68
CA ARG A 48 13.46 -10.05 7.57
C ARG A 48 13.76 -8.96 6.54
N LEU A 49 12.83 -8.07 6.23
CA LEU A 49 13.09 -6.91 5.36
C LEU A 49 14.24 -6.08 5.91
N ALA A 50 14.21 -5.81 7.20
CA ALA A 50 15.24 -5.02 7.84
C ALA A 50 16.62 -5.72 7.85
N GLN A 51 16.64 -7.06 7.96
CA GLN A 51 17.87 -7.86 7.82
C GLN A 51 18.40 -7.92 6.38
N GLU A 52 17.53 -8.04 5.39
CA GLU A 52 17.89 -8.10 3.97
C GLU A 52 18.31 -6.73 3.41
N PHE A 53 17.79 -5.64 3.99
CA PHE A 53 18.06 -4.26 3.59
C PHE A 53 18.58 -3.43 4.77
N PRO A 54 19.77 -3.72 5.31
CA PRO A 54 20.30 -3.06 6.51
C PRO A 54 20.55 -1.55 6.34
N ASP A 55 20.76 -1.08 5.11
CA ASP A 55 20.97 0.33 4.78
C ASP A 55 19.68 1.10 4.45
N ALA A 56 18.53 0.43 4.51
CA ALA A 56 17.22 1.03 4.26
C ALA A 56 16.48 1.27 5.58
N GLU A 57 15.72 2.36 5.64
CA GLU A 57 14.72 2.55 6.69
C GLU A 57 13.46 1.74 6.35
N ILE A 58 13.04 0.88 7.26
CA ILE A 58 11.82 0.06 7.13
C ILE A 58 10.75 0.63 8.05
N ILE A 59 9.55 0.84 7.52
CA ILE A 59 8.37 1.27 8.28
C ILE A 59 7.26 0.26 8.06
N SER A 60 6.93 -0.51 9.10
CA SER A 60 5.87 -1.54 9.05
C SER A 60 4.66 -1.09 9.87
N ILE A 61 3.49 -1.14 9.25
CA ILE A 61 2.24 -0.58 9.79
C ILE A 61 1.23 -1.69 10.02
N ASP A 62 0.64 -1.73 11.21
CA ASP A 62 -0.49 -2.63 11.50
C ASP A 62 -1.57 -1.96 12.35
N HIS A 63 -2.77 -2.51 12.29
CA HIS A 63 -3.97 -2.08 12.99
C HIS A 63 -4.28 -2.93 14.22
N ASP A 64 -3.65 -4.10 14.33
CA ASP A 64 -3.90 -5.04 15.40
C ASP A 64 -2.84 -4.89 16.48
N GLN A 65 -3.28 -4.62 17.71
CA GLN A 65 -2.37 -4.36 18.82
C GLN A 65 -1.56 -5.59 19.25
N GLU A 66 -2.11 -6.79 19.06
CA GLU A 66 -1.44 -8.05 19.38
C GLU A 66 -0.31 -8.30 18.38
N TYR A 67 -0.57 -8.17 17.08
CA TYR A 67 0.47 -8.30 16.05
C TYR A 67 1.55 -7.22 16.16
N ILE A 68 1.20 -5.98 16.53
CA ILE A 68 2.20 -4.94 16.82
C ILE A 68 3.10 -5.36 17.99
N LYS A 69 2.51 -5.84 19.08
CA LYS A 69 3.27 -6.29 20.25
C LYS A 69 4.19 -7.46 19.91
N GLU A 70 3.69 -8.44 19.17
CA GLU A 70 4.50 -9.58 18.69
C GLU A 70 5.65 -9.13 17.81
N SER A 71 5.39 -8.22 16.86
CA SER A 71 6.40 -7.69 15.95
C SER A 71 7.50 -6.91 16.71
N ILE A 72 7.12 -6.13 17.72
CA ILE A 72 8.08 -5.42 18.59
C ILE A 72 8.94 -6.41 19.39
N ASN A 73 8.35 -7.48 19.92
CA ASN A 73 9.09 -8.52 20.62
C ASN A 73 10.12 -9.18 19.70
N LEU A 74 9.72 -9.53 18.46
CA LEU A 74 10.64 -10.07 17.46
C LEU A 74 11.73 -9.05 17.11
N GLN A 75 11.40 -7.77 16.93
CA GLN A 75 12.39 -6.73 16.68
C GLN A 75 13.46 -6.67 17.77
N GLN A 76 13.06 -6.73 19.04
CA GLN A 76 13.97 -6.74 20.18
C GLN A 76 14.82 -8.03 20.22
N GLU A 77 14.20 -9.19 20.01
CA GLU A 77 14.87 -10.49 20.03
C GLU A 77 15.95 -10.62 18.94
N TYR A 78 15.66 -10.09 17.75
CA TYR A 78 16.57 -10.12 16.60
C TYR A 78 17.47 -8.88 16.50
N SER A 79 17.32 -7.92 17.42
CA SER A 79 18.16 -6.71 17.53
C SER A 79 18.21 -5.90 16.24
N VAL A 80 17.05 -5.66 15.64
CA VAL A 80 16.90 -4.92 14.37
C VAL A 80 16.64 -3.44 14.66
N GLU A 81 17.54 -2.57 14.20
CA GLU A 81 17.51 -1.13 14.52
C GLU A 81 16.88 -0.25 13.42
N ASN A 82 16.97 -0.67 12.15
CA ASN A 82 16.47 0.08 11.00
C ASN A 82 14.97 -0.12 10.73
N LEU A 83 14.22 -0.69 11.68
CA LEU A 83 12.79 -0.97 11.57
C LEU A 83 11.97 -0.09 12.53
N LYS A 84 10.93 0.54 12.01
CA LYS A 84 9.91 1.26 12.78
C LYS A 84 8.57 0.54 12.64
N ILE A 85 8.05 0.04 13.75
CA ILE A 85 6.74 -0.61 13.81
C ILE A 85 5.71 0.41 14.30
N LEU A 86 4.67 0.66 13.51
CA LEU A 86 3.66 1.69 13.77
C LEU A 86 2.27 1.07 13.90
N TYR A 87 1.64 1.27 15.06
CA TYR A 87 0.23 0.96 15.24
C TYR A 87 -0.63 2.07 14.62
N ARG A 88 -1.51 1.71 13.69
CA ARG A 88 -2.50 2.62 13.08
C ARG A 88 -3.86 1.95 13.03
N PRO A 89 -4.86 2.38 13.81
CA PRO A 89 -6.18 1.76 13.78
C PRO A 89 -6.86 1.96 12.43
N ILE A 90 -7.80 1.08 12.09
CA ILE A 90 -8.59 1.20 10.86
C ILE A 90 -9.85 2.04 11.10
N ARG A 91 -10.12 2.99 10.20
CA ARG A 91 -11.29 3.88 10.23
C ARG A 91 -11.87 4.05 8.83
N TRP A 92 -13.16 4.35 8.78
CA TRP A 92 -13.84 4.72 7.54
C TRP A 92 -13.35 6.10 7.06
N GLN A 93 -12.94 6.19 5.79
CA GLN A 93 -12.44 7.40 5.14
C GLN A 93 -12.94 7.49 3.70
N ILE A 94 -12.95 8.70 3.13
CA ILE A 94 -13.39 8.95 1.75
C ILE A 94 -12.18 9.29 0.88
N HIS A 95 -11.96 8.53 -0.20
CA HIS A 95 -10.91 8.79 -1.20
C HIS A 95 -11.49 8.73 -2.61
N GLY A 96 -11.25 9.74 -3.44
CA GLY A 96 -11.72 9.76 -4.84
C GLY A 96 -13.25 9.59 -5.00
N GLY A 97 -14.01 9.92 -3.94
CA GLY A 97 -15.47 9.76 -3.84
C GLY A 97 -15.96 8.33 -3.53
N GLY A 98 -15.05 7.39 -3.23
CA GLY A 98 -15.38 6.09 -2.65
C GLY A 98 -15.21 6.08 -1.12
N ILE A 99 -15.84 5.12 -0.46
CA ILE A 99 -15.75 4.90 0.99
C ILE A 99 -14.85 3.68 1.24
N PHE A 100 -13.84 3.84 2.08
CA PHE A 100 -12.81 2.83 2.34
C PHE A 100 -12.61 2.65 3.85
N GLN A 101 -12.18 1.46 4.27
CA GLN A 101 -11.59 1.27 5.59
C GLN A 101 -10.07 1.37 5.46
N CYS A 102 -9.48 2.45 5.96
CA CYS A 102 -8.05 2.72 5.84
C CYS A 102 -7.39 2.74 7.21
N TYR A 103 -6.09 2.44 7.24
CA TYR A 103 -5.22 2.86 8.35
C TYR A 103 -5.40 4.36 8.57
N VAL A 104 -5.53 4.80 9.82
CA VAL A 104 -5.54 6.23 10.15
C VAL A 104 -4.30 6.87 9.57
N GLN A 105 -4.50 7.94 8.80
CA GLN A 105 -3.42 8.58 8.09
C GLN A 105 -2.59 9.41 9.07
N GLU A 106 -1.33 9.05 9.19
CA GLU A 106 -0.31 9.83 9.86
C GLU A 106 0.84 10.06 8.90
N GLU A 107 1.79 10.89 9.32
CA GLU A 107 2.94 11.24 8.50
C GLU A 107 3.72 9.98 8.07
N LEU A 108 4.02 9.93 6.78
CA LEU A 108 4.91 8.96 6.16
C LEU A 108 6.00 9.75 5.44
N PRO A 109 7.19 9.16 5.23
CA PRO A 109 8.26 9.80 4.50
C PRO A 109 7.78 10.40 3.18
N ALA A 110 8.35 11.55 2.81
CA ALA A 110 7.97 12.27 1.60
C ALA A 110 8.29 11.50 0.31
N SER A 111 9.28 10.59 0.37
CA SER A 111 9.71 9.72 -0.72
C SER A 111 9.82 8.28 -0.21
N ILE A 112 9.18 7.33 -0.90
CA ILE A 112 9.18 5.91 -0.57
C ILE A 112 9.61 5.13 -1.81
N ASP A 113 10.65 4.29 -1.69
CA ASP A 113 11.22 3.57 -2.83
C ASP A 113 10.54 2.22 -3.07
N ALA A 114 10.13 1.57 -1.99
CA ALA A 114 9.53 0.24 -2.05
C ALA A 114 8.34 0.14 -1.09
N VAL A 115 7.27 -0.52 -1.53
CA VAL A 115 6.07 -0.74 -0.70
C VAL A 115 5.62 -2.19 -0.81
N ILE A 116 5.24 -2.79 0.32
CA ILE A 116 4.52 -4.07 0.37
C ILE A 116 3.14 -3.80 0.97
N ILE A 117 2.10 -4.29 0.31
CA ILE A 117 0.72 -4.26 0.79
C ILE A 117 0.29 -5.71 1.05
N ASP A 118 0.42 -6.14 2.31
CA ASP A 118 -0.05 -7.44 2.82
C ASP A 118 -1.08 -7.28 3.96
N GLY A 119 -1.18 -6.08 4.50
CA GLY A 119 -2.26 -5.63 5.36
C GLY A 119 -3.13 -4.58 4.66
N PRO A 120 -4.35 -4.34 5.16
CA PRO A 120 -5.03 -5.05 6.25
C PRO A 120 -5.61 -6.41 5.77
N PRO A 121 -6.20 -7.23 6.68
CA PRO A 121 -6.83 -8.50 6.32
C PRO A 121 -7.91 -8.36 5.25
N TYR A 122 -8.13 -9.42 4.47
CA TYR A 122 -9.04 -9.43 3.30
C TYR A 122 -10.49 -9.01 3.61
N PHE A 123 -10.93 -9.17 4.87
CA PHE A 123 -12.28 -8.81 5.29
C PHE A 123 -12.45 -7.30 5.57
N VAL A 124 -11.37 -6.54 5.60
CA VAL A 124 -11.42 -5.08 5.71
C VAL A 124 -11.85 -4.48 4.37
N HIS A 125 -12.93 -3.70 4.40
CA HIS A 125 -13.57 -3.19 3.19
C HIS A 125 -12.63 -2.31 2.36
N LEU A 126 -12.22 -2.84 1.19
CA LEU A 126 -11.30 -2.18 0.25
C LEU A 126 -9.98 -1.74 0.92
N GLY A 127 -9.57 -2.42 2.00
CA GLY A 127 -8.48 -1.94 2.84
C GLY A 127 -7.12 -1.94 2.13
N ARG A 128 -6.76 -3.04 1.47
CA ARG A 128 -5.52 -3.12 0.68
C ARG A 128 -5.56 -2.13 -0.50
N GLU A 129 -6.72 -1.92 -1.12
CA GLU A 129 -6.91 -0.90 -2.17
C GLU A 129 -6.61 0.51 -1.65
N ALA A 130 -7.06 0.82 -0.43
CA ALA A 130 -6.86 2.11 0.22
C ALA A 130 -5.38 2.40 0.51
N CYS A 131 -4.59 1.39 0.93
CA CYS A 131 -3.16 1.55 1.22
C CYS A 131 -2.42 2.23 0.07
N PHE A 132 -2.67 1.80 -1.17
CA PHE A 132 -2.06 2.41 -2.36
C PHE A 132 -2.44 3.89 -2.50
N HIS A 133 -3.71 4.24 -2.28
CA HIS A 133 -4.17 5.63 -2.36
C HIS A 133 -3.50 6.53 -1.31
N GLN A 134 -3.11 5.98 -0.15
CA GLN A 134 -2.39 6.72 0.90
C GLN A 134 -0.92 7.00 0.54
N ILE A 135 -0.30 6.19 -0.32
CA ILE A 135 1.15 6.25 -0.60
C ILE A 135 1.51 6.68 -2.02
N VAL A 136 0.59 6.60 -2.99
CA VAL A 136 0.92 6.73 -4.43
C VAL A 136 1.66 8.01 -4.81
N GLN A 137 1.35 9.12 -4.14
CA GLN A 137 1.99 10.42 -4.36
C GLN A 137 3.39 10.51 -3.73
N LYS A 138 3.71 9.64 -2.76
CA LYS A 138 5.00 9.55 -2.08
C LYS A 138 5.94 8.51 -2.70
N VAL A 139 5.44 7.58 -3.52
CA VAL A 139 6.28 6.60 -4.21
C VAL A 139 7.28 7.33 -5.11
N SER A 140 8.57 7.05 -4.99
CA SER A 140 9.62 7.70 -5.77
C SER A 140 9.52 7.34 -7.26
N ASN A 141 10.15 8.15 -8.12
CA ASN A 141 10.30 7.76 -9.52
C ASN A 141 11.11 6.46 -9.55
N THR A 142 10.66 5.44 -10.29
CA THR A 142 11.17 4.05 -10.26
C THR A 142 10.83 3.23 -9.01
N GLY A 143 10.07 3.78 -8.06
CA GLY A 143 9.64 3.04 -6.89
C GLY A 143 8.70 1.88 -7.24
N ILE A 144 8.73 0.84 -6.41
CA ILE A 144 8.00 -0.42 -6.63
C ILE A 144 6.96 -0.62 -5.53
N VAL A 145 5.71 -0.88 -5.92
CA VAL A 145 4.65 -1.30 -5.00
C VAL A 145 4.28 -2.74 -5.27
N VAL A 146 4.34 -3.61 -4.26
CA VAL A 146 3.93 -5.01 -4.35
C VAL A 146 2.66 -5.21 -3.54
N LEU A 147 1.66 -5.85 -4.15
CA LEU A 147 0.44 -6.32 -3.48
C LEU A 147 0.51 -7.85 -3.36
N ASP A 148 0.29 -8.36 -2.14
CA ASP A 148 0.16 -9.80 -1.88
C ASP A 148 -1.26 -10.34 -2.12
N ASP A 149 -1.41 -11.66 -2.24
CA ASP A 149 -2.65 -12.39 -2.51
C ASP A 149 -3.40 -11.97 -3.80
N CYS A 150 -2.66 -11.59 -4.84
CA CYS A 150 -3.25 -11.12 -6.10
C CYS A 150 -4.07 -12.16 -6.87
N ASN A 151 -4.09 -13.43 -6.44
CA ASN A 151 -5.05 -14.42 -6.93
C ASN A 151 -6.45 -14.28 -6.32
N ARG A 152 -6.67 -13.39 -5.36
CA ARG A 152 -8.00 -13.06 -4.85
C ARG A 152 -8.71 -12.05 -5.74
N THR A 153 -10.03 -12.15 -5.82
CA THR A 153 -10.86 -11.31 -6.70
C THR A 153 -10.83 -9.83 -6.29
N SER A 154 -10.84 -9.55 -4.99
CA SER A 154 -10.73 -8.19 -4.43
C SER A 154 -9.41 -7.53 -4.81
N GLU A 155 -8.29 -8.24 -4.69
CA GLU A 155 -6.94 -7.75 -4.95
C GLU A 155 -6.72 -7.51 -6.44
N ARG A 156 -7.21 -8.41 -7.31
CA ARG A 156 -7.25 -8.14 -8.76
C ARG A 156 -8.04 -6.89 -9.11
N ARG A 157 -9.16 -6.66 -8.42
CA ARG A 157 -10.00 -5.47 -8.63
C ARG A 157 -9.31 -4.21 -8.13
N ALA A 158 -8.62 -4.26 -6.99
CA ALA A 158 -7.82 -3.16 -6.47
C ALA A 158 -6.76 -2.72 -7.50
N VAL A 159 -5.98 -3.68 -8.03
CA VAL A 159 -4.98 -3.41 -9.08
C VAL A 159 -5.61 -2.76 -10.31
N ALA A 160 -6.76 -3.28 -10.77
CA ALA A 160 -7.47 -2.69 -11.91
C ALA A 160 -7.92 -1.25 -11.61
N ASN A 161 -8.45 -0.98 -10.41
CA ASN A 161 -8.87 0.35 -9.99
C ASN A 161 -7.68 1.32 -9.91
N TRP A 162 -6.52 0.87 -9.43
CA TRP A 162 -5.29 1.66 -9.38
C TRP A 162 -4.81 2.04 -10.77
N LEU A 163 -4.68 1.06 -11.68
CA LEU A 163 -4.24 1.31 -13.06
C LEU A 163 -5.25 2.16 -13.83
N GLU A 164 -6.55 2.03 -13.58
CA GLU A 164 -7.54 2.93 -14.16
C GLU A 164 -7.41 4.37 -13.63
N SER A 165 -7.03 4.53 -12.37
CA SER A 165 -6.83 5.84 -11.74
C SER A 165 -5.51 6.49 -12.17
N TYR A 166 -4.52 5.69 -12.58
CA TYR A 166 -3.16 6.11 -12.92
C TYR A 166 -2.64 5.40 -14.20
N PRO A 167 -3.31 5.58 -15.36
CA PRO A 167 -3.13 4.75 -16.56
C PRO A 167 -1.72 4.79 -17.19
N GLU A 168 -0.94 5.81 -16.90
CA GLU A 168 0.40 6.01 -17.49
C GLU A 168 1.51 6.10 -16.43
N SER A 169 1.17 5.93 -15.15
CA SER A 169 2.13 6.13 -14.06
C SER A 169 2.82 4.84 -13.63
N PHE A 170 2.25 3.66 -13.92
CA PHE A 170 2.74 2.38 -13.42
C PHE A 170 2.75 1.28 -14.48
N ASP A 171 3.83 0.51 -14.49
CA ASP A 171 3.91 -0.78 -15.16
C ASP A 171 3.49 -1.90 -14.22
N ARG A 172 2.66 -2.82 -14.73
CA ARG A 172 2.25 -4.00 -13.99
C ARG A 172 3.09 -5.22 -14.37
N ASN A 173 3.55 -5.95 -13.36
CA ASN A 173 4.14 -7.27 -13.48
C ASN A 173 3.48 -8.24 -12.48
N ASN A 174 2.95 -9.37 -12.95
CA ASN A 174 2.41 -10.40 -12.06
C ASN A 174 3.46 -11.49 -11.84
N ILE A 175 3.65 -11.91 -10.60
CA ILE A 175 4.60 -12.96 -10.24
C ILE A 175 3.81 -14.15 -9.69
N LEU A 176 3.98 -15.30 -10.35
CA LEU A 176 3.23 -16.53 -10.06
C LEU A 176 3.94 -17.37 -8.98
N VAL A 177 3.97 -16.85 -7.75
CA VAL A 177 4.47 -17.54 -6.55
C VAL A 177 3.43 -17.45 -5.44
N GLY A 178 3.38 -18.43 -4.54
CA GLY A 178 2.41 -18.46 -3.43
C GLY A 178 0.96 -18.21 -3.90
N HIS A 179 0.29 -17.24 -3.26
CA HIS A 179 -1.06 -16.78 -3.63
C HIS A 179 -1.06 -15.64 -4.68
N GLY A 180 0.07 -15.44 -5.35
CA GLY A 180 0.26 -14.48 -6.43
C GLY A 180 0.65 -13.10 -5.92
N LEU A 181 1.68 -12.51 -6.52
CA LEU A 181 2.06 -11.11 -6.28
C LEU A 181 1.76 -10.26 -7.51
N CYS A 182 1.40 -8.99 -7.28
CA CYS A 182 1.37 -7.97 -8.32
C CYS A 182 2.34 -6.86 -7.95
N ALA A 183 3.37 -6.67 -8.76
CA ALA A 183 4.29 -5.55 -8.66
C ALA A 183 3.87 -4.44 -9.63
N LEU A 184 3.81 -3.21 -9.13
CA LEU A 184 3.62 -1.98 -9.88
C LEU A 184 4.91 -1.15 -9.82
N VAL A 185 5.56 -0.95 -10.96
CA VAL A 185 6.78 -0.14 -11.06
C VAL A 185 6.42 1.25 -11.56
N LYS A 186 6.76 2.29 -10.79
CA LYS A 186 6.44 3.67 -11.15
C LYS A 186 7.31 4.17 -12.31
N LYS A 187 6.67 4.58 -13.41
CA LYS A 187 7.32 5.07 -14.64
C LYS A 187 7.43 6.59 -14.75
N GLY A 188 6.69 7.31 -13.92
CA GLY A 188 6.65 8.77 -13.94
C GLY A 188 5.74 9.31 -12.84
N GLU A 189 5.39 10.59 -12.94
CA GLU A 189 4.51 11.23 -11.97
C GLU A 189 3.17 10.49 -11.83
N ALA A 190 2.66 10.42 -10.60
CA ALA A 190 1.38 9.82 -10.28
C ALA A 190 0.22 10.76 -10.65
N LYS A 191 -0.08 10.84 -11.95
CA LYS A 191 -1.14 11.71 -12.49
C LYS A 191 -2.50 11.03 -12.34
N TYR A 192 -3.26 11.50 -11.33
CA TYR A 192 -4.61 10.99 -11.09
C TYR A 192 -5.55 11.36 -12.23
N ARG A 193 -6.25 10.38 -12.79
CA ARG A 193 -7.31 10.59 -13.77
C ARG A 193 -8.65 10.72 -13.07
N VAL A 194 -9.25 11.92 -13.14
CA VAL A 194 -10.57 12.21 -12.57
C VAL A 194 -11.62 11.25 -13.14
N LYS A 195 -12.27 10.48 -12.26
CA LYS A 195 -13.40 9.61 -12.62
C LYS A 195 -14.71 10.38 -12.55
N TRP A 196 -15.27 10.75 -13.70
CA TRP A 196 -16.57 11.44 -13.78
C TRP A 196 -17.78 10.57 -13.38
N ARG A 197 -17.59 9.27 -13.12
CA ARG A 197 -18.68 8.36 -12.70
C ARG A 197 -19.16 8.59 -11.26
N VAL A 198 -18.36 9.23 -10.40
CA VAL A 198 -18.66 9.37 -8.97
C VAL A 198 -19.50 10.62 -8.64
N LEU A 199 -19.67 11.54 -9.58
CA LEU A 199 -20.42 12.78 -9.33
C LEU A 199 -21.91 12.73 -9.70
N GLY A 200 -22.44 11.63 -10.25
CA GLY A 200 -23.87 11.54 -10.61
C GLY A 200 -24.36 12.65 -11.56
N LEU A 201 -23.44 13.42 -12.14
CA LEU A 201 -23.70 14.60 -12.94
C LEU A 201 -23.31 14.27 -14.36
N ASN A 202 -24.32 14.01 -15.19
CA ASN A 202 -24.16 14.02 -16.63
C ASN A 202 -23.49 15.34 -17.03
N TYR A 203 -22.49 15.30 -17.90
CA TYR A 203 -21.76 16.49 -18.38
C TYR A 203 -22.70 17.64 -18.83
N ARG A 204 -23.89 17.30 -19.36
CA ARG A 204 -24.93 18.25 -19.75
C ARG A 204 -25.59 19.00 -18.58
N SER A 205 -25.75 18.39 -17.41
CA SER A 205 -26.35 19.06 -16.25
C SER A 205 -25.39 20.04 -15.58
N PHE A 206 -24.09 19.75 -15.57
CA PHE A 206 -23.09 20.65 -14.97
C PHE A 206 -22.78 21.87 -15.85
N ALA A 207 -22.68 21.68 -17.17
CA ALA A 207 -22.55 22.81 -18.11
C ALA A 207 -23.79 23.72 -18.07
N GLY A 208 -24.99 23.15 -17.87
CA GLY A 208 -26.22 23.90 -17.66
C GLY A 208 -26.25 24.68 -16.34
N LEU A 209 -25.73 24.09 -15.25
CA LEU A 209 -25.66 24.72 -13.92
C LEU A 209 -24.63 25.87 -13.90
N LEU A 210 -23.44 25.65 -14.45
CA LEU A 210 -22.41 26.69 -14.57
C LEU A 210 -22.88 27.86 -15.44
N LYS A 211 -23.60 27.58 -16.54
CA LYS A 211 -24.17 28.62 -17.40
C LYS A 211 -25.28 29.40 -16.68
N ARG A 212 -26.11 28.75 -15.84
CA ARG A 212 -27.11 29.43 -15.00
C ARG A 212 -26.47 30.29 -13.90
N CYS A 213 -25.49 29.77 -13.17
CA CYS A 213 -24.78 30.54 -12.14
C CYS A 213 -23.99 31.73 -12.72
N LEU A 214 -23.43 31.62 -13.93
CA LEU A 214 -22.80 32.76 -14.59
C LEU A 214 -23.82 33.79 -15.08
N LEU A 215 -24.98 33.36 -15.59
CA LEU A 215 -26.02 34.27 -16.08
C LEU A 215 -26.73 35.01 -14.94
N GLU A 216 -26.96 34.37 -13.79
CA GLU A 216 -27.55 35.03 -12.60
C GLU A 216 -26.61 36.06 -11.96
N LYS A 217 -25.28 35.87 -12.07
CA LYS A 217 -24.28 36.86 -11.64
C LYS A 217 -24.13 38.04 -12.62
N LEU A 218 -24.52 37.88 -13.88
CA LEU A 218 -24.48 38.94 -14.89
C LEU A 218 -25.79 39.74 -14.97
N SER A 219 -26.90 39.23 -14.42
CA SER A 219 -28.20 39.92 -14.38
C SER A 219 -28.46 40.69 -13.06
N SER A 220 -27.48 40.75 -12.17
CA SER A 220 -27.56 41.42 -10.86
C SER A 220 -26.67 42.67 -10.75
N HIS A 221 -26.31 43.27 -11.89
CA HIS A 221 -25.75 44.61 -12.03
C HIS A 221 -26.58 45.45 -13.00
#